data_AF-A0A4Z1P452-F1
#
_entry.id   AF-A0A4Z1P452-F1
#
_cell.length_a   1.000
_cell.length_b   1.000
_cell.length_c   1.000
_cell.angle_alpha   90.00
_cell.angle_beta   90.00
_cell.angle_gamma   90.00
#
_symmetry.space_group_name_H-M   'P 1'
#
loop_
_entity.id
_entity.type
_entity.pdbx_description
1 polymer ?
#
loop_
_entity_poly.entity_id
_entity_poly.type
_entity_poly.pdbx_seq_one_letter_code
_entity_poly.pdbx_strand_id
1 'polypeptide(L)'
;MPPGHRRAASVELGNGDFEIKYNRNGRPIRNCAGKKKSPGPDFVDLQALDDELSEFGDDLLLDDELRELEEDEDEDEPPKKKRKIRVRSPSPTPPPLSPLPLEDPPSRSGSPEPFQPDARPQLYLHDLEPINLTFNIAPGFSGPLKVQLDLSNVPLRSKNQKPLGAARAPGKVESRQADNSKMGFLKLPPELRNKVYNLIFKDRTKFDFISPTNLQHSSAFLRSCKQIYEEGRTVLYGENTFYFARNKEMRRPFWAAERKEIGYKDLRLFLKTIGPSNVSYLRHLWLCFDDATPSSTPHLKRSEERRYVHDGHVIECLKVLAKQAQLKKVTLTFWGRRALATTDARFLDHLCKLKADKVEMKQPVNDSYYWHAPSRIHEDSKILVVKEVTRKQKLYVEE
;
A
#
# COMPACT_ATOMS: atom_id res chain seq x y z
N MET A 1 -56.42 34.58 7.71
CA MET A 1 -55.42 34.18 6.69
C MET A 1 -56.04 33.09 5.82
N PRO A 2 -55.93 33.17 4.48
CA PRO A 2 -56.53 32.20 3.59
C PRO A 2 -55.79 30.85 3.63
N PRO A 3 -56.46 29.72 3.33
CA PRO A 3 -55.83 28.40 3.32
C PRO A 3 -54.93 28.26 2.08
N GLY A 4 -53.64 27.99 2.30
CA GLY A 4 -52.66 27.80 1.22
C GLY A 4 -52.90 26.51 0.42
N HIS A 5 -52.88 26.63 -0.91
CA HIS A 5 -52.97 25.51 -1.85
C HIS A 5 -51.83 24.50 -1.64
N ARG A 6 -52.18 23.25 -1.32
CA ARG A 6 -51.25 22.10 -1.38
C ARG A 6 -51.00 21.74 -2.85
N ARG A 7 -49.73 21.78 -3.28
CA ARG A 7 -49.31 21.29 -4.60
C ARG A 7 -49.49 19.77 -4.68
N ALA A 8 -50.04 19.29 -5.79
CA ALA A 8 -50.19 17.86 -6.07
C ALA A 8 -48.81 17.18 -6.21
N ALA A 9 -48.68 15.96 -5.67
CA ALA A 9 -47.45 15.19 -5.66
C ALA A 9 -47.08 14.69 -7.07
N SER A 10 -45.78 14.76 -7.40
CA SER A 10 -45.22 14.20 -8.63
C SER A 10 -45.20 12.67 -8.57
N VAL A 11 -45.68 12.02 -9.63
CA VAL A 11 -45.82 10.55 -9.76
C VAL A 11 -44.46 9.82 -9.76
N GLU A 12 -43.36 10.51 -10.10
CA GLU A 12 -42.04 9.88 -10.25
C GLU A 12 -41.28 9.66 -8.93
N LEU A 13 -41.70 10.28 -7.82
CA LEU A 13 -40.92 10.32 -6.58
C LEU A 13 -41.36 9.33 -5.49
N GLY A 14 -42.37 8.50 -5.75
CA GLY A 14 -42.88 7.53 -4.77
C GLY A 14 -43.56 8.18 -3.55
N ASN A 15 -44.42 7.42 -2.86
CA ASN A 15 -45.12 7.86 -1.65
C ASN A 15 -44.20 7.86 -0.42
N GLY A 16 -43.08 8.59 -0.51
CA GLY A 16 -42.18 8.82 0.63
C GLY A 16 -42.53 10.11 1.35
N ASP A 17 -42.51 10.11 2.68
CA ASP A 17 -42.55 11.33 3.47
C ASP A 17 -41.24 12.12 3.26
N PHE A 18 -41.29 13.09 2.35
CA PHE A 18 -40.20 14.05 2.10
C PHE A 18 -40.22 15.24 3.06
N GLU A 19 -40.94 15.14 4.19
CA GLU A 19 -40.96 16.22 5.18
C GLU A 19 -39.56 16.45 5.75
N ILE A 20 -39.06 17.66 5.54
CA ILE A 20 -37.80 18.13 6.11
C ILE A 20 -38.01 18.23 7.63
N LYS A 21 -37.41 17.31 8.38
CA LYS A 21 -37.43 17.37 9.84
C LYS A 21 -36.48 18.47 10.30
N TYR A 22 -36.95 19.39 11.13
CA TYR A 22 -36.13 20.45 11.72
C TYR A 22 -35.81 20.11 13.18
N ASN A 23 -34.61 20.45 13.64
CA ASN A 23 -34.26 20.34 15.06
C ASN A 23 -34.90 21.48 15.88
N ARG A 24 -34.79 21.42 17.21
CA ARG A 24 -35.31 22.44 18.14
C ARG A 24 -34.78 23.86 17.87
N ASN A 25 -33.69 23.98 17.12
CA ASN A 25 -33.07 25.26 16.73
C ASN A 25 -33.42 25.65 15.27
N GLY A 26 -34.42 25.02 14.65
CA GLY A 26 -34.89 25.35 13.30
C GLY A 26 -33.95 24.95 12.17
N ARG A 27 -32.96 24.08 12.41
CA ARG A 27 -32.04 23.59 11.37
C ARG A 27 -32.53 22.26 10.77
N PRO A 28 -32.52 22.10 9.43
CA PRO A 28 -32.86 20.84 8.77
C PRO A 28 -31.96 19.69 9.24
N ILE A 29 -32.57 18.60 9.71
CA ILE A 29 -31.89 17.37 10.10
C ILE A 29 -31.69 16.55 8.82
N ARG A 30 -30.43 16.42 8.37
CA ARG A 30 -30.07 15.50 7.29
C ARG A 30 -30.05 14.06 7.84
N ASN A 31 -31.00 13.23 7.41
CA ASN A 31 -31.12 11.82 7.84
C ASN A 31 -29.89 10.93 7.54
N CYS A 32 -28.88 11.44 6.81
CA CYS A 32 -27.68 10.69 6.43
C CYS A 32 -26.37 11.22 7.06
N ALA A 33 -26.40 12.27 7.89
CA ALA A 33 -25.18 12.77 8.52
C ALA A 33 -24.86 11.95 9.79
N GLY A 34 -23.79 11.15 9.74
CA GLY A 34 -23.19 10.51 10.92
C GLY A 34 -23.63 9.07 11.22
N LYS A 35 -24.64 8.53 10.54
CA LYS A 35 -24.92 7.08 10.61
C LYS A 35 -24.06 6.35 9.58
N LYS A 36 -22.78 6.17 9.88
CA LYS A 36 -21.96 5.14 9.21
C LYS A 36 -22.64 3.80 9.52
N LYS A 37 -23.43 3.25 8.58
CA LYS A 37 -23.69 1.80 8.60
C LYS A 37 -22.30 1.19 8.49
N SER A 38 -21.87 0.50 9.54
CA SER A 38 -20.59 -0.21 9.53
C SER A 38 -20.54 -1.02 8.23
N PRO A 39 -19.56 -0.79 7.35
CA PRO A 39 -19.36 -1.71 6.24
C PRO A 39 -19.21 -3.11 6.84
N GLY A 40 -19.76 -4.13 6.17
CA GLY A 40 -19.64 -5.51 6.64
C GLY A 40 -18.18 -5.87 6.92
N PRO A 41 -17.90 -6.90 7.74
CA PRO A 41 -16.55 -7.25 8.22
C PRO A 41 -15.52 -7.54 7.10
N ASP A 42 -15.96 -7.63 5.85
CA ASP A 42 -15.14 -7.95 4.68
C ASP A 42 -14.72 -6.73 3.83
N PHE A 43 -15.09 -5.49 4.20
CA PHE A 43 -14.73 -4.30 3.41
C PHE A 43 -13.62 -3.48 4.08
N VAL A 44 -12.55 -3.22 3.32
CA VAL A 44 -11.46 -2.35 3.72
C VAL A 44 -11.84 -0.91 3.38
N ASP A 45 -12.12 -0.09 4.40
CA ASP A 45 -12.40 1.35 4.24
C ASP A 45 -11.09 2.13 4.07
N LEU A 46 -10.91 2.76 2.90
CA LEU A 46 -9.71 3.55 2.59
C LEU A 46 -9.58 4.79 3.48
N GLN A 47 -10.69 5.31 4.04
CA GLN A 47 -10.61 6.42 5.00
C GLN A 47 -10.15 5.97 6.38
N ALA A 48 -10.48 4.74 6.79
CA ALA A 48 -9.91 4.15 8.00
C ALA A 48 -8.40 3.96 7.86
N LEU A 49 -7.92 3.64 6.65
CA LEU A 49 -6.49 3.58 6.36
C LEU A 49 -5.80 4.95 6.47
N ASP A 50 -6.42 6.04 6.01
CA ASP A 50 -5.86 7.40 6.13
C ASP A 50 -5.86 7.90 7.60
N ASP A 51 -6.94 7.65 8.35
CA ASP A 51 -7.01 7.98 9.77
C ASP A 51 -6.00 7.15 10.59
N GLU A 52 -5.81 5.88 10.26
CA GLU A 52 -4.78 5.04 10.89
C GLU A 52 -3.36 5.43 10.45
N LEU A 53 -3.13 5.77 9.17
CA LEU A 53 -1.87 6.37 8.65
C LEU A 53 -1.48 7.64 9.39
N SER A 54 -2.46 8.40 9.89
CA SER A 54 -2.21 9.55 10.76
C SER A 54 -1.81 9.14 12.18
N GLU A 55 -2.34 8.02 12.69
CA GLU A 55 -1.99 7.41 13.98
C GLU A 55 -0.59 6.75 13.97
N PHE A 56 -0.07 6.38 12.78
CA PHE A 56 1.36 6.00 12.60
C PHE A 56 2.34 7.14 12.97
N GLY A 57 1.87 8.39 13.08
CA GLY A 57 2.65 9.51 13.60
C GLY A 57 2.86 9.48 15.12
N ASP A 58 2.03 8.73 15.86
CA ASP A 58 1.92 8.77 17.33
C ASP A 58 2.37 7.46 18.02
N ASP A 59 2.84 6.46 17.27
CA ASP A 59 3.51 5.23 17.77
C ASP A 59 4.87 5.52 18.50
N LEU A 60 5.15 6.80 18.82
CA LEU A 60 6.28 7.26 19.65
C LEU A 60 6.05 7.10 21.17
N LEU A 61 4.94 6.49 21.60
CA LEU A 61 4.66 6.23 23.01
C LEU A 61 4.60 4.73 23.38
N LEU A 62 5.08 3.83 22.53
CA LEU A 62 5.24 2.40 22.87
C LEU A 62 6.52 2.11 23.69
N ASP A 63 7.16 3.12 24.29
CA ASP A 63 8.20 2.93 25.31
C ASP A 63 7.62 2.62 26.71
N ASP A 64 6.33 2.86 26.95
CA ASP A 64 5.71 2.61 28.28
C ASP A 64 5.23 1.15 28.50
N GLU A 65 5.14 0.32 27.45
CA GLU A 65 4.81 -1.11 27.61
C GLU A 65 6.02 -1.99 28.00
N LEU A 66 7.20 -1.39 28.17
CA LEU A 66 8.42 -2.08 28.63
C LEU A 66 8.65 -1.98 30.15
N ARG A 67 7.68 -1.46 30.90
CA ARG A 67 7.80 -1.24 32.36
C ARG A 67 6.89 -2.12 33.24
N GLU A 68 6.05 -2.98 32.68
CA GLU A 68 5.06 -3.80 33.44
C GLU A 68 5.47 -5.27 33.67
N LEU A 69 6.76 -5.63 33.64
CA LEU A 69 7.18 -7.01 33.93
C LEU A 69 8.31 -7.09 34.96
N GLU A 70 8.14 -6.43 36.11
CA GLU A 70 8.82 -6.75 37.37
C GLU A 70 7.91 -6.42 38.57
N GLU A 71 6.73 -7.04 38.69
CA GLU A 71 5.98 -7.06 39.96
C GLU A 71 5.27 -8.42 40.11
N ASP A 72 6.02 -9.43 40.58
CA ASP A 72 5.48 -10.54 41.37
C ASP A 72 5.74 -10.19 42.84
N GLU A 73 4.77 -9.57 43.52
CA GLU A 73 4.55 -9.79 44.96
C GLU A 73 3.13 -9.35 45.35
N ASP A 74 2.41 -10.27 45.97
CA ASP A 74 1.01 -10.18 46.38
C ASP A 74 0.74 -9.01 47.33
N GLU A 75 -0.01 -7.98 46.92
CA GLU A 75 -0.79 -7.13 47.85
C GLU A 75 -2.11 -6.63 47.23
N ASP A 76 -3.16 -6.64 48.05
CA ASP A 76 -4.57 -6.35 47.76
C ASP A 76 -4.82 -5.09 46.90
N GLU A 77 -5.32 -5.27 45.66
CA GLU A 77 -5.74 -4.15 44.78
C GLU A 77 -6.95 -3.38 45.39
N PRO A 78 -6.83 -2.06 45.67
CA PRO A 78 -7.96 -1.23 46.06
C PRO A 78 -8.87 -0.90 44.86
N PRO A 79 -10.18 -0.62 45.09
CA PRO A 79 -11.17 -0.46 44.03
C PRO A 79 -10.85 0.71 43.08
N LYS A 80 -10.79 0.40 41.78
CA LYS A 80 -10.51 1.33 40.67
C LYS A 80 -11.51 2.49 40.65
N LYS A 81 -11.05 3.69 41.03
CA LYS A 81 -11.82 4.94 41.00
C LYS A 81 -12.16 5.31 39.55
N LYS A 82 -13.46 5.39 39.25
CA LYS A 82 -13.99 5.88 37.96
C LYS A 82 -13.40 7.25 37.62
N ARG A 83 -12.64 7.32 36.53
CA ARG A 83 -12.08 8.57 36.00
C ARG A 83 -13.22 9.56 35.68
N LYS A 84 -13.27 10.68 36.41
CA LYS A 84 -14.16 11.81 36.10
C LYS A 84 -13.80 12.33 34.71
N ILE A 85 -14.77 12.26 33.79
CA ILE A 85 -14.69 12.88 32.46
C ILE A 85 -14.51 14.40 32.68
N ARG A 86 -13.33 14.93 32.35
CA ARG A 86 -13.07 16.37 32.34
C ARG A 86 -13.89 16.99 31.22
N VAL A 87 -14.89 17.80 31.59
CA VAL A 87 -15.56 18.72 30.68
C VAL A 87 -14.52 19.75 30.25
N ARG A 88 -14.14 19.73 28.97
CA ARG A 88 -13.20 20.71 28.40
C ARG A 88 -13.87 22.09 28.45
N SER A 89 -13.22 23.06 29.09
CA SER A 89 -13.62 24.46 29.00
C SER A 89 -13.59 24.91 27.54
N PRO A 90 -14.52 25.77 27.10
CA PRO A 90 -14.55 26.27 25.73
C PRO A 90 -13.23 26.98 25.40
N SER A 91 -12.61 26.59 24.30
CA SER A 91 -11.36 27.17 23.83
C SER A 91 -11.55 28.68 23.61
N PRO A 92 -10.61 29.53 24.06
CA PRO A 92 -10.67 30.96 23.80
C PRO A 92 -10.66 31.23 22.29
N THR A 93 -11.42 32.23 21.87
CA THR A 93 -11.50 32.66 20.48
C THR A 93 -10.10 33.01 19.98
N PRO A 94 -9.63 32.43 18.86
CA PRO A 94 -8.29 32.71 18.36
C PRO A 94 -8.15 34.20 18.04
N PRO A 95 -6.98 34.81 18.34
CA PRO A 95 -6.74 36.20 18.00
C PRO A 95 -6.85 36.43 16.49
N PRO A 96 -7.29 37.62 16.06
CA PRO A 96 -7.40 37.95 14.65
C PRO A 96 -6.04 37.78 13.96
N LEU A 97 -6.04 37.05 12.83
CA LEU A 97 -4.86 36.83 12.03
C LEU A 97 -4.30 38.17 11.56
N SER A 98 -3.00 38.39 11.79
CA SER A 98 -2.26 39.52 11.26
C SER A 98 -2.42 39.57 9.74
N PRO A 99 -2.58 40.76 9.13
CA PRO A 99 -2.62 40.88 7.68
C PRO A 99 -1.33 40.28 7.09
N LEU A 100 -1.52 39.36 6.13
CA LEU A 100 -0.43 38.72 5.42
C LEU A 100 0.45 39.80 4.77
N PRO A 101 1.79 39.71 4.89
CA PRO A 101 2.69 40.57 4.15
C PRO A 101 2.37 40.50 2.65
N LEU A 102 2.30 41.65 2.00
CA LEU A 102 2.18 41.75 0.54
C LEU A 102 3.37 40.98 -0.06
N GLU A 103 3.12 40.03 -0.96
CA GLU A 103 4.19 39.34 -1.68
C GLU A 103 4.96 40.36 -2.52
N ASP A 104 6.26 40.49 -2.25
CA ASP A 104 7.17 41.25 -3.09
C ASP A 104 7.25 40.60 -4.49
N PRO A 105 7.24 41.39 -5.57
CA PRO A 105 7.33 40.86 -6.92
C PRO A 105 8.64 40.08 -7.11
N PRO A 106 8.62 38.95 -7.83
CA PRO A 106 9.78 38.08 -7.98
C PRO A 106 10.91 38.84 -8.68
N SER A 107 11.98 39.07 -7.91
CA SER A 107 13.24 39.60 -8.41
C SER A 107 13.86 38.57 -9.36
N ARG A 108 13.85 38.88 -10.66
CA ARG A 108 14.59 38.15 -11.70
C ARG A 108 16.10 38.30 -11.44
N SER A 109 16.72 37.31 -10.81
CA SER A 109 18.17 37.12 -10.93
C SER A 109 18.58 35.70 -10.55
N GLY A 110 19.33 35.06 -11.44
CA GLY A 110 20.16 33.89 -11.12
C GLY A 110 19.63 32.58 -11.68
N SER A 111 20.08 32.24 -12.88
CA SER A 111 20.06 30.87 -13.41
C SER A 111 20.91 29.95 -12.54
N PRO A 112 20.36 28.84 -11.99
CA PRO A 112 21.19 27.75 -11.49
C PRO A 112 21.45 26.76 -12.64
N GLU A 113 22.73 26.43 -12.83
CA GLU A 113 23.19 25.27 -13.60
C GLU A 113 22.45 23.99 -13.19
N PRO A 114 22.07 23.12 -14.16
CA PRO A 114 21.47 21.85 -13.83
C PRO A 114 22.55 20.83 -13.38
N PHE A 115 22.44 20.42 -12.12
CA PHE A 115 23.00 19.19 -11.56
C PHE A 115 22.70 17.97 -12.44
N GLN A 116 23.73 17.19 -12.78
CA GLN A 116 23.58 15.84 -13.36
C GLN A 116 23.49 14.80 -12.23
N PRO A 117 22.42 13.99 -12.14
CA PRO A 117 22.41 12.77 -11.36
C PRO A 117 22.61 11.55 -12.26
N ASP A 118 23.59 10.73 -11.89
CA ASP A 118 23.93 9.47 -12.54
C ASP A 118 22.78 8.43 -12.54
N ALA A 119 22.65 7.78 -13.71
CA ALA A 119 22.24 6.41 -13.96
C ALA A 119 20.90 5.89 -13.36
N ARG A 120 19.81 6.14 -14.08
CA ARG A 120 18.72 5.17 -14.30
C ARG A 120 18.54 4.99 -15.81
N PRO A 121 18.20 3.79 -16.31
CA PRO A 121 17.88 3.60 -17.73
C PRO A 121 16.52 4.23 -18.02
N GLN A 122 16.54 5.52 -18.34
CA GLN A 122 15.44 6.15 -19.04
C GLN A 122 15.48 5.59 -20.47
N LEU A 123 14.34 5.18 -21.03
CA LEU A 123 14.23 5.00 -22.47
C LEU A 123 14.56 6.36 -23.10
N TYR A 124 15.79 6.48 -23.60
CA TYR A 124 16.30 7.72 -24.17
C TYR A 124 15.45 8.06 -25.39
N LEU A 125 14.77 9.21 -25.31
CA LEU A 125 14.18 9.91 -26.44
C LEU A 125 15.25 10.41 -27.44
N HIS A 126 16.54 10.11 -27.18
CA HIS A 126 17.71 10.48 -27.96
C HIS A 126 18.06 9.50 -29.09
N ASP A 127 17.35 8.37 -29.24
CA ASP A 127 17.50 7.48 -30.41
C ASP A 127 16.61 7.90 -31.59
N LEU A 128 15.85 9.00 -31.46
CA LEU A 128 15.18 9.59 -32.61
C LEU A 128 16.18 10.44 -33.38
N GLU A 129 16.60 9.95 -34.54
CA GLU A 129 17.41 10.73 -35.48
C GLU A 129 16.75 12.09 -35.74
N PRO A 130 17.49 13.21 -35.64
CA PRO A 130 16.92 14.54 -35.80
C PRO A 130 16.33 14.71 -37.20
N ILE A 131 15.07 15.13 -37.28
CA ILE A 131 14.37 15.38 -38.55
C ILE A 131 14.88 16.72 -39.11
N ASN A 132 15.73 16.65 -40.13
CA ASN A 132 16.24 17.84 -40.83
C ASN A 132 15.23 18.30 -41.90
N LEU A 133 14.73 19.54 -41.79
CA LEU A 133 13.84 20.16 -42.77
C LEU A 133 14.58 21.27 -43.54
N THR A 134 14.63 21.15 -44.86
CA THR A 134 15.30 22.14 -45.74
C THR A 134 14.26 22.84 -46.61
N PHE A 135 14.24 24.18 -46.59
CA PHE A 135 13.29 24.98 -47.37
C PHE A 135 14.04 25.75 -48.47
N ASN A 136 13.72 25.48 -49.73
CA ASN A 136 14.26 26.23 -50.86
C ASN A 136 13.34 27.40 -51.19
N ILE A 137 13.73 28.61 -50.76
CA ILE A 137 12.98 29.85 -50.99
C ILE A 137 13.58 30.56 -52.21
N ALA A 138 12.74 30.90 -53.19
CA ALA A 138 13.18 31.59 -54.39
C ALA A 138 13.66 33.03 -54.10
N PRO A 139 14.70 33.53 -54.79
CA PRO A 139 15.20 34.88 -54.60
C PRO A 139 14.10 35.90 -54.95
N GLY A 140 13.82 36.80 -53.99
CA GLY A 140 12.77 37.84 -54.12
C GLY A 140 11.49 37.59 -53.32
N PHE A 141 11.39 36.49 -52.55
CA PHE A 141 10.23 36.27 -51.67
C PHE A 141 10.24 37.27 -50.49
N SER A 142 9.22 38.14 -50.46
CA SER A 142 8.97 39.13 -49.41
C SER A 142 7.59 38.86 -48.80
N GLY A 143 7.56 38.02 -47.77
CA GLY A 143 6.32 37.65 -47.08
C GLY A 143 6.56 36.66 -45.95
N PRO A 144 5.59 36.46 -45.04
CA PRO A 144 5.72 35.52 -43.94
C PRO A 144 5.67 34.08 -44.44
N LEU A 145 6.73 33.31 -44.17
CA LEU A 145 6.81 31.88 -44.47
C LEU A 145 5.95 31.10 -43.45
N LYS A 146 4.76 30.65 -43.85
CA LYS A 146 3.92 29.78 -43.00
C LYS A 146 4.24 28.32 -43.30
N VAL A 147 4.95 27.67 -42.37
CA VAL A 147 5.23 26.23 -42.43
C VAL A 147 4.19 25.51 -41.56
N GLN A 148 3.31 24.75 -42.20
CA GLN A 148 2.38 23.86 -41.51
C GLN A 148 2.93 22.44 -41.56
N LEU A 149 3.42 21.94 -40.42
CA LEU A 149 3.91 20.57 -40.29
C LEU A 149 2.74 19.66 -39.92
N ASP A 150 2.22 18.96 -40.92
CA ASP A 150 1.19 17.95 -40.70
C ASP A 150 1.85 16.62 -40.30
N LEU A 151 1.90 16.38 -38.99
CA LEU A 151 2.53 15.20 -38.38
C LEU A 151 1.71 13.91 -38.62
N SER A 152 0.50 14.01 -39.18
CA SER A 152 -0.39 12.88 -39.42
C SER A 152 0.14 11.89 -40.48
N ASN A 153 1.12 12.29 -41.29
CA ASN A 153 1.74 11.44 -42.30
C ASN A 153 3.14 10.91 -41.94
N VAL A 154 3.67 11.22 -40.75
CA VAL A 154 4.96 10.69 -40.30
C VAL A 154 4.73 9.23 -39.85
N PRO A 155 5.31 8.23 -40.53
CA PRO A 155 5.02 6.83 -40.24
C PRO A 155 5.72 6.40 -38.95
N LEU A 156 5.09 6.68 -37.82
CA LEU A 156 5.38 5.98 -36.57
C LEU A 156 5.07 4.50 -36.82
N ARG A 157 6.12 3.70 -36.93
CA ARG A 157 6.07 2.25 -37.23
C ARG A 157 5.48 1.49 -36.05
N SER A 158 4.19 1.73 -35.78
CA SER A 158 3.34 0.97 -34.89
C SER A 158 2.61 -0.07 -35.73
N LYS A 159 2.93 -1.35 -35.51
CA LYS A 159 2.27 -2.46 -36.18
C LYS A 159 0.78 -2.47 -35.80
N ASN A 160 -0.05 -2.41 -36.83
CA ASN A 160 -1.42 -2.90 -36.91
C ASN A 160 -2.40 -2.40 -35.83
N GLN A 161 -3.23 -1.41 -36.21
CA GLN A 161 -4.68 -1.64 -36.30
C GLN A 161 -5.34 -0.51 -37.12
N LYS A 162 -6.20 -0.91 -38.07
CA LYS A 162 -7.13 -0.01 -38.79
C LYS A 162 -8.02 0.71 -37.78
N PRO A 163 -8.41 1.97 -38.04
CA PRO A 163 -9.77 2.16 -38.54
C PRO A 163 -9.91 3.25 -39.61
N LEU A 164 -10.75 2.95 -40.60
CA LEU A 164 -11.47 3.93 -41.42
C LEU A 164 -12.78 4.27 -40.70
N GLY A 165 -13.12 5.55 -40.57
CA GLY A 165 -14.51 5.96 -40.26
C GLY A 165 -14.70 7.32 -39.59
N ALA A 166 -14.77 8.36 -40.42
CA ALA A 166 -15.35 9.71 -40.24
C ALA A 166 -16.08 10.07 -38.93
N ALA A 167 -15.64 11.19 -38.33
CA ALA A 167 -16.31 11.86 -37.23
C ALA A 167 -17.59 12.58 -37.67
N ARG A 168 -18.73 12.19 -37.08
CA ARG A 168 -20.00 12.92 -37.09
C ARG A 168 -20.21 13.64 -35.75
N ALA A 169 -20.90 14.77 -35.81
CA ALA A 169 -21.23 15.73 -34.75
C ALA A 169 -21.76 15.12 -33.42
N PRO A 170 -21.66 15.86 -32.28
CA PRO A 170 -22.03 15.35 -30.96
C PRO A 170 -23.56 15.30 -30.81
N GLY A 171 -24.14 14.17 -31.21
CA GLY A 171 -25.52 13.80 -30.92
C GLY A 171 -25.67 13.30 -29.48
N LYS A 172 -26.79 13.66 -28.87
CA LYS A 172 -27.31 13.16 -27.58
C LYS A 172 -27.09 11.64 -27.49
N VAL A 173 -26.19 11.21 -26.60
CA VAL A 173 -25.86 9.79 -26.41
C VAL A 173 -27.00 9.14 -25.65
N GLU A 174 -28.02 8.70 -26.38
CA GLU A 174 -28.90 7.65 -25.88
C GLU A 174 -28.05 6.39 -25.75
N SER A 175 -27.94 5.86 -24.54
CA SER A 175 -27.26 4.60 -24.26
C SER A 175 -27.89 3.52 -25.11
N ARG A 176 -27.26 3.15 -26.23
CA ARG A 176 -27.62 1.96 -27.00
C ARG A 176 -27.68 0.81 -26.00
N GLN A 177 -28.87 0.24 -25.84
CA GLN A 177 -29.08 -0.95 -25.02
C GLN A 177 -28.02 -1.97 -25.46
N ALA A 178 -27.12 -2.31 -24.54
CA ALA A 178 -26.02 -3.21 -24.83
C ALA A 178 -26.61 -4.51 -25.37
N ASP A 179 -26.21 -4.92 -26.59
CA ASP A 179 -26.57 -6.21 -27.15
C ASP A 179 -26.31 -7.30 -26.11
N ASN A 180 -27.39 -7.92 -25.62
CA ASN A 180 -27.37 -8.97 -24.60
C ASN A 180 -26.62 -10.24 -25.06
N SER A 181 -26.09 -10.28 -26.29
CA SER A 181 -25.33 -11.40 -26.84
C SER A 181 -23.84 -11.38 -26.49
N LYS A 182 -23.31 -10.31 -25.90
CA LYS A 182 -21.89 -10.29 -25.48
C LYS A 182 -21.72 -11.11 -24.20
N MET A 183 -21.01 -12.23 -24.31
CA MET A 183 -20.62 -13.06 -23.18
C MET A 183 -19.65 -12.29 -22.29
N GLY A 184 -20.14 -11.80 -21.15
CA GLY A 184 -19.32 -11.10 -20.16
C GLY A 184 -18.41 -12.05 -19.38
N PHE A 185 -17.36 -11.51 -18.74
CA PHE A 185 -16.37 -12.30 -17.98
C PHE A 185 -17.00 -13.24 -16.94
N LEU A 186 -18.02 -12.77 -16.20
CA LEU A 186 -18.70 -13.58 -15.17
C LEU A 186 -19.58 -14.69 -15.76
N LYS A 187 -19.93 -14.64 -17.05
CA LYS A 187 -20.65 -15.72 -17.75
C LYS A 187 -19.70 -16.84 -18.21
N LEU A 188 -18.38 -16.64 -18.15
CA LEU A 188 -17.42 -17.70 -18.45
C LEU A 188 -17.47 -18.79 -17.38
N PRO A 189 -17.33 -20.08 -17.75
CA PRO A 189 -17.12 -21.16 -16.80
C PRO A 189 -15.97 -20.87 -15.81
N PRO A 190 -16.06 -21.35 -14.54
CA PRO A 190 -15.03 -21.12 -13.53
C PRO A 190 -13.61 -21.52 -13.96
N GLU A 191 -13.47 -22.59 -14.75
CA GLU A 191 -12.17 -23.04 -15.26
C GLU A 191 -11.48 -22.00 -16.16
N LEU A 192 -12.26 -21.32 -17.01
CA LEU A 192 -11.74 -20.27 -17.87
C LEU A 192 -11.43 -19.01 -17.05
N ARG A 193 -12.24 -18.70 -16.04
CA ARG A 193 -11.94 -17.59 -15.11
C ARG A 193 -10.63 -17.86 -14.34
N ASN A 194 -10.41 -19.07 -13.85
CA ASN A 194 -9.18 -19.47 -13.17
C ASN A 194 -7.95 -19.34 -14.08
N LYS A 195 -8.06 -19.69 -15.37
CA LYS A 195 -6.97 -19.43 -16.33
C LYS A 195 -6.66 -17.95 -16.45
N VAL A 196 -7.68 -17.09 -16.48
CA VAL A 196 -7.49 -15.63 -16.51
C VAL A 196 -6.89 -15.13 -15.20
N TYR A 197 -7.36 -15.60 -14.04
CA TYR A 197 -6.78 -15.26 -12.74
C TYR A 197 -5.31 -15.67 -12.65
N ASN A 198 -4.94 -16.85 -13.14
CA ASN A 198 -3.55 -17.28 -13.18
C ASN A 198 -2.70 -16.39 -14.08
N LEU A 199 -3.21 -15.96 -15.24
CA LEU A 199 -2.46 -15.07 -16.13
C LEU A 199 -2.26 -13.67 -15.54
N ILE A 200 -3.21 -13.18 -14.73
CA ILE A 200 -3.17 -11.81 -14.18
C ILE A 200 -2.45 -11.77 -12.83
N PHE A 201 -2.73 -12.72 -11.95
CA PHE A 201 -2.27 -12.70 -10.57
C PHE A 201 -1.03 -13.53 -10.33
N LYS A 202 -0.80 -14.61 -11.09
CA LYS A 202 0.38 -15.45 -10.90
C LYS A 202 1.58 -14.84 -11.61
N ASP A 203 2.56 -14.46 -10.83
CA ASP A 203 3.86 -14.05 -11.36
C ASP A 203 4.84 -15.21 -11.27
N ARG A 204 5.74 -15.31 -12.25
CA ARG A 204 6.88 -16.24 -12.21
C ARG A 204 7.92 -15.75 -11.21
N THR A 205 7.98 -14.44 -11.02
CA THR A 205 8.89 -13.79 -10.08
C THR A 205 8.22 -13.59 -8.72
N LYS A 206 9.04 -13.44 -7.68
CA LYS A 206 8.55 -13.12 -6.35
C LYS A 206 8.05 -11.67 -6.30
N PHE A 207 6.99 -11.41 -5.54
CA PHE A 207 6.56 -10.05 -5.26
C PHE A 207 7.53 -9.40 -4.28
N ASP A 208 8.42 -8.57 -4.81
CA ASP A 208 9.44 -7.86 -4.04
C ASP A 208 8.90 -6.52 -3.54
N PHE A 209 8.81 -6.35 -2.22
CA PHE A 209 8.36 -5.10 -1.60
C PHE A 209 9.45 -4.05 -1.50
N ILE A 210 10.73 -4.39 -1.66
CA ILE A 210 11.80 -3.38 -1.79
C ILE A 210 11.72 -2.72 -3.16
N SER A 211 11.52 -3.53 -4.20
CA SER A 211 11.48 -3.07 -5.60
C SER A 211 10.11 -3.40 -6.20
N PRO A 212 9.08 -2.57 -5.94
CA PRO A 212 7.69 -2.86 -6.28
C PRO A 212 7.42 -2.71 -7.79
N THR A 213 7.90 -3.63 -8.61
CA THR A 213 7.69 -3.59 -10.07
C THR A 213 6.34 -4.16 -10.48
N ASN A 214 5.83 -5.17 -9.78
CA ASN A 214 4.68 -5.97 -10.25
C ASN A 214 3.44 -5.89 -9.35
N LEU A 215 3.46 -5.07 -8.29
CA LEU A 215 2.34 -4.97 -7.33
C LEU A 215 1.09 -4.26 -7.88
N GLN A 216 1.23 -3.46 -8.94
CA GLN A 216 0.13 -2.64 -9.47
C GLN A 216 -0.92 -3.46 -10.22
N HIS A 217 -0.50 -4.51 -10.94
CA HIS A 217 -1.38 -5.28 -11.81
C HIS A 217 -2.46 -6.06 -11.05
N SER A 218 -2.16 -6.48 -9.81
CA SER A 218 -3.03 -7.35 -9.03
C SER A 218 -4.19 -6.62 -8.35
N SER A 219 -4.01 -5.34 -7.98
CA SER A 219 -5.00 -4.62 -7.16
C SER A 219 -6.17 -4.05 -7.97
N ALA A 220 -5.94 -3.60 -9.21
CA ALA A 220 -6.98 -2.98 -10.03
C ALA A 220 -8.09 -3.97 -10.40
N PHE A 221 -7.74 -5.21 -10.76
CA PHE A 221 -8.72 -6.22 -11.17
C PHE A 221 -9.55 -6.73 -9.99
N LEU A 222 -8.94 -6.93 -8.83
CA LEU A 222 -9.64 -7.34 -7.59
C LEU A 222 -10.70 -6.34 -7.13
N ARG A 223 -10.54 -5.05 -7.46
CA ARG A 223 -11.49 -4.00 -7.09
C ARG A 223 -12.73 -3.92 -7.99
N SER A 224 -12.77 -4.68 -9.07
CA SER A 224 -13.83 -4.56 -10.09
C SER A 224 -15.19 -5.10 -9.61
N CYS A 225 -15.23 -6.31 -9.04
CA CYS A 225 -16.44 -6.89 -8.49
C CYS A 225 -16.17 -7.89 -7.37
N LYS A 226 -17.18 -8.13 -6.53
CA LYS A 226 -17.10 -9.04 -5.37
C LYS A 226 -16.72 -10.48 -5.77
N GLN A 227 -17.28 -10.99 -6.86
CA GLN A 227 -16.98 -12.35 -7.32
C GLN A 227 -15.51 -12.49 -7.75
N ILE A 228 -14.98 -11.51 -8.50
CA ILE A 228 -13.56 -11.48 -8.89
C ILE A 228 -12.66 -11.36 -7.66
N TYR A 229 -13.07 -10.57 -6.67
CA TYR A 229 -12.34 -10.45 -5.41
C TYR A 229 -12.24 -11.80 -4.67
N GLU A 230 -13.37 -12.50 -4.51
CA GLU A 230 -13.44 -13.77 -3.79
C GLU A 230 -12.66 -14.90 -4.49
N GLU A 231 -12.80 -15.03 -5.80
CA GLU A 231 -12.12 -16.05 -6.60
C GLU A 231 -10.63 -15.68 -6.84
N GLY A 232 -10.33 -14.41 -7.05
CA GLY A 232 -9.00 -13.94 -7.42
C GLY A 232 -8.01 -13.86 -6.26
N ARG A 233 -8.48 -13.50 -5.06
CA ARG A 233 -7.61 -13.35 -3.88
C ARG A 233 -6.91 -14.66 -3.50
N THR A 234 -7.58 -15.81 -3.67
CA THR A 234 -6.99 -17.11 -3.36
C THR A 234 -5.85 -17.45 -4.30
N VAL A 235 -5.94 -17.06 -5.57
CA VAL A 235 -4.85 -17.21 -6.55
C VAL A 235 -3.71 -16.24 -6.22
N LEU A 236 -4.03 -14.97 -5.99
CA LEU A 236 -3.03 -13.95 -5.70
C LEU A 236 -2.19 -14.28 -4.46
N TYR A 237 -2.82 -14.59 -3.33
CA TYR A 237 -2.11 -14.87 -2.08
C TYR A 237 -1.63 -16.32 -1.97
N GLY A 238 -2.31 -17.24 -2.66
CA GLY A 238 -2.05 -18.67 -2.55
C GLY A 238 -0.96 -19.21 -3.47
N GLU A 239 -0.80 -18.67 -4.67
CA GLU A 239 0.16 -19.22 -5.64
C GLU A 239 1.47 -18.44 -5.72
N ASN A 240 1.47 -17.20 -5.23
CA ASN A 240 2.62 -16.32 -5.36
C ASN A 240 3.53 -16.34 -4.13
N THR A 241 4.80 -16.04 -4.37
CA THR A 241 5.79 -15.86 -3.30
C THR A 241 5.94 -14.38 -2.97
N PHE A 242 5.63 -14.01 -1.72
CA PHE A 242 5.79 -12.65 -1.23
C PHE A 242 7.15 -12.52 -0.54
N TYR A 243 7.97 -11.59 -1.01
CA TYR A 243 9.30 -11.33 -0.49
C TYR A 243 9.34 -10.01 0.26
N PHE A 244 9.65 -10.11 1.55
CA PHE A 244 9.79 -8.96 2.43
C PHE A 244 11.19 -8.88 2.99
N ALA A 245 11.71 -7.67 3.02
CA ALA A 245 13.02 -7.34 3.52
C ALA A 245 12.97 -5.92 4.09
N ARG A 246 14.00 -5.57 4.86
CA ARG A 246 14.10 -4.25 5.47
C ARG A 246 14.18 -3.17 4.39
N ASN A 247 13.22 -2.25 4.37
CA ASN A 247 13.25 -1.11 3.47
C ASN A 247 14.19 -0.03 4.04
N LYS A 248 15.33 0.15 3.37
CA LYS A 248 16.40 1.09 3.76
C LYS A 248 16.11 2.53 3.32
N GLU A 249 15.04 2.76 2.56
CA GLU A 249 14.62 4.12 2.23
C GLU A 249 14.17 4.85 3.50
N MET A 250 14.43 6.16 3.51
CA MET A 250 14.00 7.03 4.60
C MET A 250 12.78 7.83 4.19
N ARG A 251 11.77 7.88 5.06
CA ARG A 251 10.60 8.76 4.93
C ARG A 251 10.53 9.68 6.15
N ARG A 252 10.07 10.91 5.94
CA ARG A 252 9.65 11.79 7.04
C ARG A 252 8.23 12.26 6.80
N PRO A 253 7.35 12.25 7.81
CA PRO A 253 6.17 13.09 7.73
C PRO A 253 6.61 14.55 7.62
N PHE A 254 5.76 15.39 7.03
CA PHE A 254 6.13 16.79 6.74
C PHE A 254 6.44 17.60 8.01
N TRP A 255 5.94 17.18 9.17
CA TRP A 255 6.14 17.83 10.47
C TRP A 255 7.34 17.31 11.28
N ALA A 256 7.98 16.21 10.87
CA ALA A 256 9.14 15.68 11.58
C ALA A 256 10.44 16.29 11.04
N ALA A 257 11.32 16.71 11.95
CA ALA A 257 12.64 17.22 11.59
C ALA A 257 13.53 16.13 10.97
N GLU A 258 13.53 14.94 11.58
CA GLU A 258 14.38 13.83 11.19
C GLU A 258 13.72 12.89 10.17
N ARG A 259 14.50 12.44 9.20
CA ARG A 259 14.11 11.34 8.30
C ARG A 259 14.36 10.01 9.01
N LYS A 260 13.34 9.16 9.07
CA LYS A 260 13.42 7.84 9.69
C LYS A 260 13.35 6.77 8.61
N GLU A 261 14.12 5.71 8.81
CA GLU A 261 14.02 4.51 7.97
C GLU A 261 12.59 3.94 8.02
N ILE A 262 12.11 3.43 6.90
CA ILE A 262 10.83 2.72 6.84
C ILE A 262 10.94 1.37 7.55
N GLY A 263 12.05 0.65 7.35
CA GLY A 263 12.32 -0.63 7.99
C GLY A 263 11.30 -1.69 7.57
N TYR A 264 10.61 -2.30 8.54
CA TYR A 264 9.57 -3.32 8.32
C TYR A 264 8.14 -2.77 8.34
N LYS A 265 7.97 -1.44 8.36
CA LYS A 265 6.64 -0.81 8.36
C LYS A 265 5.79 -1.21 7.17
N ASP A 266 6.39 -1.35 5.98
CA ASP A 266 5.66 -1.74 4.77
C ASP A 266 5.11 -3.18 4.87
N LEU A 267 5.84 -4.10 5.51
CA LEU A 267 5.36 -5.46 5.79
C LEU A 267 4.16 -5.42 6.77
N ARG A 268 4.29 -4.66 7.88
CA ARG A 268 3.21 -4.49 8.86
C ARG A 268 1.96 -3.91 8.20
N LEU A 269 2.14 -2.81 7.45
CA LEU A 269 1.07 -2.15 6.73
C LEU A 269 0.42 -3.09 5.71
N PHE A 270 1.20 -3.86 4.95
CA PHE A 270 0.67 -4.83 4.02
C PHE A 270 -0.21 -5.88 4.72
N LEU A 271 0.29 -6.52 5.78
CA LEU A 271 -0.46 -7.55 6.51
C LEU A 271 -1.75 -6.98 7.12
N LYS A 272 -1.71 -5.75 7.65
CA LYS A 272 -2.89 -5.05 8.16
C LYS A 272 -3.89 -4.73 7.05
N THR A 273 -3.40 -4.21 5.93
CA THR A 273 -4.22 -3.74 4.80
C THR A 273 -4.94 -4.88 4.09
N ILE A 274 -4.27 -6.02 3.88
CA ILE A 274 -4.94 -7.17 3.27
C ILE A 274 -5.95 -7.81 4.24
N GLY A 275 -5.74 -7.65 5.54
CA GLY A 275 -6.63 -8.16 6.58
C GLY A 275 -6.49 -9.66 6.84
N PRO A 276 -7.09 -10.15 7.95
CA PRO A 276 -6.84 -11.49 8.47
C PRO A 276 -7.26 -12.60 7.52
N SER A 277 -8.39 -12.43 6.84
CA SER A 277 -8.90 -13.39 5.87
C SER A 277 -7.91 -13.60 4.73
N ASN A 278 -7.25 -12.54 4.25
CA ASN A 278 -6.29 -12.65 3.15
C ASN A 278 -4.92 -13.12 3.62
N VAL A 279 -4.49 -12.76 4.84
CA VAL A 279 -3.29 -13.33 5.47
C VAL A 279 -3.42 -14.86 5.54
N SER A 280 -4.63 -15.38 5.81
CA SER A 280 -4.87 -16.82 5.85
C SER A 280 -4.64 -17.54 4.51
N TYR A 281 -4.74 -16.84 3.39
CA TYR A 281 -4.48 -17.38 2.05
C TYR A 281 -3.00 -17.35 1.66
N LEU A 282 -2.13 -16.68 2.43
CA LEU A 282 -0.69 -16.70 2.14
C LEU A 282 -0.15 -18.13 2.23
N ARG A 283 0.49 -18.62 1.16
CA ARG A 283 1.10 -19.96 1.11
C ARG A 283 2.61 -19.90 1.04
N HIS A 284 3.17 -18.96 0.28
CA HIS A 284 4.61 -18.85 0.07
C HIS A 284 5.12 -17.49 0.53
N LEU A 285 5.93 -17.51 1.58
CA LEU A 285 6.47 -16.30 2.19
C LEU A 285 7.99 -16.39 2.25
N TRP A 286 8.66 -15.28 1.91
CA TRP A 286 10.09 -15.14 2.10
C TRP A 286 10.36 -13.90 2.95
N LEU A 287 10.85 -14.11 4.16
CA LEU A 287 11.23 -13.06 5.09
C LEU A 287 12.75 -12.92 5.16
N CYS A 288 13.22 -11.69 4.99
CA CYS A 288 14.61 -11.31 5.11
C CYS A 288 14.77 -10.37 6.29
N PHE A 289 15.43 -10.86 7.32
CA PHE A 289 15.75 -10.13 8.54
C PHE A 289 17.11 -9.46 8.40
N ASP A 290 17.17 -8.13 8.45
CA ASP A 290 18.41 -7.35 8.30
C ASP A 290 18.49 -6.29 9.42
N ASP A 291 19.72 -6.03 9.87
CA ASP A 291 19.97 -4.98 10.85
C ASP A 291 19.93 -3.61 10.16
N ALA A 292 19.50 -2.58 10.89
CA ALA A 292 19.60 -1.21 10.40
C ALA A 292 21.07 -0.80 10.26
N THR A 293 21.40 -0.06 9.19
CA THR A 293 22.74 0.50 9.06
C THR A 293 22.87 1.75 9.93
N PRO A 294 24.08 2.08 10.42
CA PRO A 294 24.28 3.31 11.18
C PRO A 294 23.89 4.58 10.43
N SER A 295 24.05 4.56 9.10
CA SER A 295 23.65 5.65 8.24
C SER A 295 22.13 5.76 8.08
N SER A 296 21.37 4.65 8.15
CA SER A 296 19.91 4.68 8.05
C SER A 296 19.23 5.13 9.35
N THR A 297 19.89 4.89 10.49
CA THR A 297 19.32 5.12 11.83
C THR A 297 20.31 5.86 12.74
N PRO A 298 20.65 7.13 12.41
CA PRO A 298 21.62 7.89 13.19
C PRO A 298 21.14 8.20 14.63
N HIS A 299 19.83 8.24 14.85
CA HIS A 299 19.20 8.46 16.16
C HIS A 299 19.40 7.29 17.14
N LEU A 300 19.63 6.07 16.64
CA LEU A 300 19.91 4.89 17.46
C LEU A 300 21.39 4.86 17.80
N LYS A 301 21.74 5.07 19.07
CA LYS A 301 23.14 5.16 19.49
C LYS A 301 23.78 3.79 19.63
N ARG A 302 23.00 2.80 20.10
CA ARG A 302 23.51 1.46 20.37
C ARG A 302 23.36 0.58 19.13
N SER A 303 24.36 -0.26 18.87
CA SER A 303 24.26 -1.24 17.79
C SER A 303 23.16 -2.27 18.02
N GLU A 304 22.82 -2.53 19.29
CA GLU A 304 21.79 -3.49 19.65
C GLU A 304 20.39 -3.01 19.25
N GLU A 305 20.06 -1.73 19.48
CA GLU A 305 18.78 -1.11 19.09
C GLU A 305 18.49 -1.19 17.58
N ARG A 306 19.55 -1.31 16.76
CA ARG A 306 19.45 -1.42 15.31
C ARG A 306 19.13 -2.83 14.83
N ARG A 307 19.17 -3.83 15.70
CA ARG A 307 18.95 -5.22 15.30
C ARG A 307 17.47 -5.48 15.07
N TYR A 308 17.15 -6.24 14.03
CA TYR A 308 15.77 -6.66 13.74
C TYR A 308 15.13 -7.47 14.87
N VAL A 309 15.93 -8.09 15.75
CA VAL A 309 15.42 -8.86 16.89
C VAL A 309 14.66 -7.99 17.91
N HIS A 310 14.95 -6.68 17.94
CA HIS A 310 14.29 -5.70 18.80
C HIS A 310 13.29 -4.81 18.04
N ASP A 311 13.09 -5.05 16.75
CA ASP A 311 12.19 -4.24 15.92
C ASP A 311 10.72 -4.61 16.20
N GLY A 312 9.99 -3.69 16.83
CA GLY A 312 8.59 -3.89 17.22
C GLY A 312 7.69 -4.25 16.04
N HIS A 313 7.93 -3.68 14.86
CA HIS A 313 7.13 -4.00 13.67
C HIS A 313 7.35 -5.44 13.23
N VAL A 314 8.58 -5.95 13.30
CA VAL A 314 8.88 -7.36 12.99
C VAL A 314 8.14 -8.28 13.95
N ILE A 315 8.22 -8.00 15.25
CA ILE A 315 7.55 -8.81 16.28
C ILE A 315 6.03 -8.83 16.05
N GLU A 316 5.42 -7.69 15.74
CA GLU A 316 4.00 -7.64 15.40
C GLU A 316 3.65 -8.44 14.14
N CYS A 317 4.46 -8.33 13.09
CA CYS A 317 4.25 -9.10 11.86
C CYS A 317 4.30 -10.61 12.13
N LEU A 318 5.27 -11.06 12.93
CA LEU A 318 5.37 -12.45 13.36
C LEU A 318 4.14 -12.90 14.15
N LYS A 319 3.61 -12.05 15.06
CA LYS A 319 2.37 -12.31 15.79
C LYS A 319 1.16 -12.46 14.86
N VAL A 320 1.00 -11.56 13.89
CA VAL A 320 -0.11 -11.61 12.91
C VAL A 320 -0.02 -12.88 12.06
N LEU A 321 1.16 -13.15 11.50
CA LEU A 321 1.42 -14.34 10.69
C LEU A 321 1.21 -15.63 11.48
N ALA A 322 1.67 -15.71 12.73
CA ALA A 322 1.51 -16.90 13.56
C ALA A 322 0.04 -17.20 13.86
N LYS A 323 -0.78 -16.17 14.05
CA LYS A 323 -2.21 -16.32 14.36
C LYS A 323 -3.05 -16.67 13.14
N GLN A 324 -2.72 -16.12 11.98
CA GLN A 324 -3.64 -16.09 10.83
C GLN A 324 -3.12 -16.85 9.61
N ALA A 325 -1.81 -16.92 9.38
CA ALA A 325 -1.26 -17.43 8.14
C ALA A 325 -1.23 -18.98 8.10
N GLN A 326 -1.63 -19.54 6.97
CA GLN A 326 -1.57 -20.99 6.72
C GLN A 326 -0.47 -21.31 5.68
N LEU A 327 0.78 -21.03 6.05
CA LEU A 327 1.92 -21.12 5.13
C LEU A 327 2.19 -22.57 4.67
N LYS A 328 2.36 -22.78 3.35
CA LYS A 328 2.90 -24.03 2.76
C LYS A 328 4.42 -24.02 2.86
N LYS A 329 5.04 -22.90 2.49
CA LYS A 329 6.50 -22.73 2.49
C LYS A 329 6.87 -21.37 3.07
N VAL A 330 7.81 -21.38 4.00
CA VAL A 330 8.46 -20.16 4.49
C VAL A 330 9.95 -20.23 4.21
N THR A 331 10.49 -19.15 3.63
CA THR A 331 11.92 -18.98 3.40
C THR A 331 12.41 -17.88 4.33
N LEU A 332 13.44 -18.18 5.13
CA LEU A 332 14.02 -17.24 6.07
C LEU A 332 15.46 -16.96 5.67
N THR A 333 15.83 -15.68 5.68
CA THR A 333 17.20 -15.20 5.47
C THR A 333 17.56 -14.25 6.60
N PHE A 334 18.71 -14.48 7.24
CA PHE A 334 19.19 -13.65 8.35
C PHE A 334 20.46 -12.90 7.93
N TRP A 335 20.41 -11.58 8.07
CA TRP A 335 21.47 -10.64 7.83
C TRP A 335 21.73 -9.81 9.08
N GLY A 336 22.81 -9.07 9.04
CA GLY A 336 23.20 -8.18 10.11
C GLY A 336 24.63 -8.39 10.56
N ARG A 337 25.01 -7.63 11.58
CA ARG A 337 26.36 -7.65 12.13
C ARG A 337 26.54 -8.82 13.10
N ARG A 338 25.50 -9.16 13.84
CA ARG A 338 25.49 -10.26 14.82
C ARG A 338 24.64 -11.40 14.29
N ALA A 339 25.11 -12.63 14.50
CA ALA A 339 24.30 -13.80 14.20
C ALA A 339 23.13 -13.92 15.20
N LEU A 340 21.98 -14.36 14.72
CA LEU A 340 20.87 -14.76 15.59
C LEU A 340 21.33 -15.92 16.47
N ALA A 341 21.24 -15.74 17.77
CA ALA A 341 21.66 -16.72 18.77
C ALA A 341 20.50 -17.12 19.68
N THR A 342 20.67 -18.19 20.45
CA THR A 342 19.66 -18.70 21.40
C THR A 342 19.36 -17.70 22.52
N THR A 343 20.27 -16.75 22.77
CA THR A 343 20.09 -15.63 23.70
C THR A 343 19.03 -14.63 23.24
N ASP A 344 18.70 -14.57 21.95
CA ASP A 344 17.67 -13.69 21.39
C ASP A 344 16.25 -14.29 21.61
N ALA A 345 15.97 -14.72 22.84
CA ALA A 345 14.84 -15.57 23.20
C ALA A 345 13.48 -14.96 22.86
N ARG A 346 13.31 -13.64 23.06
CA ARG A 346 12.06 -12.92 22.75
C ARG A 346 11.71 -13.01 21.26
N PHE A 347 12.68 -12.77 20.39
CA PHE A 347 12.48 -12.86 18.96
C PHE A 347 12.23 -14.32 18.52
N LEU A 348 13.02 -15.25 19.06
CA LEU A 348 12.88 -16.69 18.76
C LEU A 348 11.52 -17.24 19.20
N ASP A 349 10.98 -16.82 20.34
CA ASP A 349 9.63 -17.22 20.80
C ASP A 349 8.56 -16.82 19.78
N HIS A 350 8.59 -15.57 19.29
CA HIS A 350 7.66 -15.10 18.26
C HIS A 350 7.88 -15.77 16.91
N LEU A 351 9.14 -16.01 16.52
CA LEU A 351 9.45 -16.68 15.26
C LEU A 351 9.01 -18.16 15.28
N CYS A 352 9.21 -18.87 16.37
CA CYS A 352 8.87 -20.29 16.51
C CYS A 352 7.35 -20.56 16.61
N LYS A 353 6.57 -19.52 16.91
CA LYS A 353 5.10 -19.56 16.83
C LYS A 353 4.61 -19.62 15.38
N LEU A 354 5.40 -19.21 14.39
CA LEU A 354 5.08 -19.46 12.99
C LEU A 354 5.06 -20.96 12.72
N LYS A 355 4.16 -21.39 11.84
CA LYS A 355 4.07 -22.79 11.39
C LYS A 355 3.97 -22.84 9.86
N ALA A 356 4.78 -23.70 9.24
CA ALA A 356 4.78 -23.95 7.80
C ALA A 356 5.07 -25.43 7.52
N ASP A 357 4.65 -25.94 6.34
CA ASP A 357 4.93 -27.34 5.98
C ASP A 357 6.38 -27.54 5.55
N LYS A 358 6.99 -26.51 4.95
CA LYS A 358 8.39 -26.49 4.57
C LYS A 358 9.05 -25.19 5.02
N VAL A 359 10.15 -25.32 5.76
CA VAL A 359 11.00 -24.20 6.17
C VAL A 359 12.32 -24.30 5.41
N GLU A 360 12.66 -23.26 4.65
CA GLU A 360 13.94 -23.15 3.96
C GLU A 360 14.75 -22.00 4.54
N MET A 361 15.99 -22.30 4.92
CA MET A 361 16.98 -21.29 5.28
C MET A 361 17.82 -21.01 4.04
N LYS A 362 17.65 -19.84 3.45
CA LYS A 362 18.41 -19.47 2.25
C LYS A 362 19.52 -18.50 2.60
N GLN A 363 20.53 -18.51 1.75
CA GLN A 363 21.44 -17.38 1.65
C GLN A 363 20.79 -16.30 0.79
N PRO A 364 21.10 -15.03 1.06
CA PRO A 364 20.68 -13.94 0.23
C PRO A 364 21.17 -14.09 -1.22
N VAL A 365 20.26 -13.93 -2.16
CA VAL A 365 20.53 -14.28 -3.57
C VAL A 365 21.25 -13.17 -4.35
N ASN A 366 21.28 -11.92 -3.87
CA ASN A 366 21.53 -10.77 -4.76
C ASN A 366 22.56 -9.72 -4.33
N ASP A 367 23.37 -9.92 -3.30
CA ASP A 367 24.50 -9.01 -3.07
C ASP A 367 25.76 -9.55 -3.76
N SER A 368 25.90 -9.22 -5.04
CA SER A 368 27.10 -9.43 -5.85
C SER A 368 28.37 -8.76 -5.31
N TYR A 369 28.28 -8.11 -4.14
CA TYR A 369 29.39 -7.46 -3.44
C TYR A 369 29.81 -8.17 -2.15
N TYR A 370 29.05 -9.15 -1.64
CA TYR A 370 29.36 -9.86 -0.39
C TYR A 370 29.46 -11.37 -0.61
N TRP A 371 30.47 -11.76 -1.39
CA TRP A 371 30.56 -13.06 -2.06
C TRP A 371 30.44 -14.32 -1.20
N HIS A 372 30.55 -14.30 0.15
CA HIS A 372 30.50 -15.55 0.94
C HIS A 372 29.96 -15.43 2.37
N ALA A 373 29.15 -14.43 2.71
CA ALA A 373 28.60 -14.39 4.08
C ALA A 373 27.42 -15.40 4.19
N PRO A 374 27.57 -16.53 4.93
CA PRO A 374 26.44 -17.40 5.17
C PRO A 374 25.35 -16.65 5.95
N SER A 375 24.10 -17.13 5.87
CA SER A 375 22.99 -16.61 6.68
C SER A 375 23.44 -16.50 8.14
N ARG A 376 23.29 -15.32 8.73
CA ARG A 376 23.80 -14.96 10.06
C ARG A 376 22.89 -15.52 11.16
N ILE A 377 22.92 -16.85 11.32
CA ILE A 377 22.20 -17.59 12.36
C ILE A 377 23.13 -18.66 12.93
N HIS A 378 23.19 -18.78 14.25
CA HIS A 378 23.89 -19.89 14.90
C HIS A 378 23.22 -21.22 14.55
N GLU A 379 24.01 -22.28 14.37
CA GLU A 379 23.48 -23.59 13.96
C GLU A 379 22.44 -24.13 14.96
N ASP A 380 22.63 -23.93 16.26
CA ASP A 380 21.67 -24.33 17.29
C ASP A 380 20.31 -23.62 17.13
N SER A 381 20.34 -22.31 16.88
CA SER A 381 19.14 -21.51 16.64
C SER A 381 18.47 -21.91 15.32
N LYS A 382 19.25 -22.25 14.30
CA LYS A 382 18.75 -22.73 13.01
C LYS A 382 18.04 -24.07 13.15
N ILE A 383 18.65 -25.04 13.85
CA ILE A 383 18.05 -26.35 14.12
C ILE A 383 16.74 -26.16 14.90
N LEU A 384 16.75 -25.32 15.94
CA LEU A 384 15.57 -25.00 16.74
C LEU A 384 14.45 -24.40 15.89
N VAL A 385 14.74 -23.36 15.10
CA VAL A 385 13.74 -22.70 14.24
C VAL A 385 13.20 -23.65 13.19
N VAL A 386 14.04 -24.43 12.51
CA VAL A 386 13.58 -25.40 11.51
C VAL A 386 12.68 -26.46 12.16
N LYS A 387 13.06 -26.98 13.33
CA LYS A 387 12.29 -27.99 14.05
C LYS A 387 10.94 -27.44 14.52
N GLU A 388 10.92 -26.26 15.12
CA GLU A 388 9.70 -25.68 15.70
C GLU A 388 8.77 -25.09 14.65
N VAL A 389 9.29 -24.40 13.64
CA VAL A 389 8.46 -23.77 12.59
C VAL A 389 7.90 -24.79 11.62
N THR A 390 8.56 -25.93 11.42
CA THR A 390 8.05 -27.00 10.55
C THR A 390 6.90 -27.74 11.23
N ARG A 391 5.73 -27.82 10.56
CA ARG A 391 4.60 -28.61 11.05
C ARG A 391 4.92 -30.10 11.02
N LYS A 392 4.54 -30.81 12.08
CA LYS A 392 4.61 -32.28 12.13
C LYS A 392 3.63 -32.92 11.13
N GLN A 393 2.42 -32.37 11.05
CA GLN A 393 1.40 -32.77 10.08
C GLN A 393 1.31 -31.69 9.00
N LYS A 394 1.68 -32.05 7.76
CA LYS A 394 1.60 -31.14 6.61
C LYS A 394 0.13 -30.82 6.32
N LEU A 395 -0.17 -29.55 6.09
CA LEU A 395 -1.51 -29.07 5.73
C LEU A 395 -1.78 -29.23 4.23
N TYR A 396 -0.73 -29.15 3.41
CA TYR A 396 -0.82 -29.24 1.95
C TYR A 396 -0.09 -30.48 1.44
N VAL A 397 -0.66 -31.07 0.39
CA VAL A 397 -0.01 -32.16 -0.36
C VAL A 397 1.17 -31.58 -1.14
N GLU A 398 2.28 -32.30 -1.17
CA GLU A 398 3.41 -31.96 -2.06
C GLU A 398 2.97 -32.19 -3.50
N GLU A 399 3.07 -31.15 -4.33
CA GLU A 399 2.75 -31.19 -5.76
C GLU A 399 3.90 -31.78 -6.58
#